data_AF-A0A9E0TS93-F1
#
_entry.id   AF-A0A9E0TS93-F1
#
_cell.length_a   1.000
_cell.length_b   1.000
_cell.length_c   1.000
_cell.angle_alpha   90.00
_cell.angle_beta   90.00
_cell.angle_gamma   90.00
#
_symmetry.space_group_name_H-M   'P 1'
#
loop_
_entity.id
_entity.type
_entity.pdbx_description
1 polymer ?
#
loop_
_entity_poly.entity_id
_entity_poly.type
_entity_poly.pdbx_seq_one_letter_code
_entity_poly.pdbx_strand_id
1 'polypeptide(L)'
;MQTRDRDMPVQLQQVADAVLALYDLAALTARNAVRPVRRPARHRRYTTLTPGAGTPLWNELVKQAQPHLARRGSKIRLARYLGLPRQRLQVCLKSQSGCMDAERTLLLLCWVVARQQGRELDL
;
A
#
# COMPACT_ATOMS: atom_id res chain seq x y z
N MET A 1 -14.19 23.79 -17.19
CA MET A 1 -13.59 24.33 -15.96
C MET A 1 -12.30 23.56 -15.70
N GLN A 2 -11.24 23.93 -16.44
CA GLN A 2 -9.90 23.34 -16.36
C GLN A 2 -9.06 24.29 -15.52
N THR A 3 -8.71 23.88 -14.31
CA THR A 3 -7.81 24.67 -13.45
C THR A 3 -6.71 23.77 -12.91
N ARG A 4 -5.48 24.12 -13.30
CA ARG A 4 -4.20 23.75 -12.68
C ARG A 4 -3.76 22.28 -12.76
N ASP A 5 -3.15 21.94 -13.89
CA ASP A 5 -2.33 20.71 -14.02
C ASP A 5 -0.85 21.03 -14.35
N ARG A 6 -0.46 22.31 -14.38
CA ARG A 6 0.70 22.71 -15.20
C ARG A 6 2.07 22.71 -14.55
N ASP A 7 2.20 22.54 -13.23
CA ASP A 7 3.52 22.55 -12.58
C ASP A 7 3.60 21.55 -11.44
N MET A 8 3.09 20.32 -11.63
CA MET A 8 3.34 19.29 -10.64
C MET A 8 4.71 18.65 -10.93
N PRO A 9 5.65 18.64 -9.96
CA PRO A 9 6.93 17.95 -10.10
C PRO A 9 6.73 16.53 -10.64
N VAL A 10 7.56 16.11 -11.58
CA VAL A 10 7.46 14.79 -12.24
C VAL A 10 7.33 13.64 -11.23
N GLN A 11 7.98 13.78 -10.06
CA GLN A 11 7.91 12.83 -8.97
C GLN A 11 6.49 12.71 -8.38
N LEU A 12 5.80 13.83 -8.22
CA LEU A 12 4.42 13.85 -7.73
C LEU A 12 3.45 13.31 -8.80
N GLN A 13 3.72 13.56 -10.09
CA GLN A 13 2.90 13.02 -11.18
C GLN A 13 2.95 11.50 -11.21
N GLN A 14 4.16 10.94 -11.08
CA GLN A 14 4.37 9.50 -11.00
C GLN A 14 3.65 8.87 -9.81
N VAL A 15 3.62 9.56 -8.66
CA VAL A 15 2.87 9.09 -7.49
C VAL A 15 1.38 9.13 -7.76
N ALA A 16 0.85 10.22 -8.34
CA ALA A 16 -0.56 10.34 -8.67
C ALA A 16 -1.04 9.25 -9.65
N ASP A 17 -0.29 9.02 -10.72
CA ASP A 17 -0.59 7.98 -11.72
C ASP A 17 -0.59 6.59 -11.08
N ALA A 18 0.37 6.32 -10.19
CA ALA A 18 0.44 5.05 -9.48
C ALA A 18 -0.70 4.87 -8.47
N VAL A 19 -1.13 5.92 -7.76
CA VAL A 19 -2.31 5.87 -6.88
C VAL A 19 -3.54 5.49 -7.68
N LEU A 20 -3.74 6.13 -8.84
CA LEU A 20 -4.90 5.86 -9.71
C LEU A 20 -4.87 4.42 -10.23
N ALA A 21 -3.73 3.95 -10.72
CA ALA A 21 -3.58 2.57 -11.20
C ALA A 21 -3.85 1.54 -10.09
N LEU A 22 -3.34 1.78 -8.88
CA LEU A 22 -3.61 0.93 -7.71
C LEU A 22 -5.08 0.96 -7.30
N TYR A 23 -5.71 2.12 -7.36
CA TYR A 23 -7.13 2.28 -7.08
C TYR A 23 -7.98 1.46 -8.04
N ASP A 24 -7.71 1.52 -9.35
CA ASP A 24 -8.44 0.75 -10.35
C ASP A 24 -8.29 -0.77 -10.13
N LEU A 25 -7.06 -1.21 -9.83
CA LEU A 25 -6.79 -2.61 -9.51
C LEU A 25 -7.54 -3.07 -8.26
N ALA A 26 -7.53 -2.24 -7.22
CA ALA A 26 -8.24 -2.49 -5.96
C ALA A 26 -9.75 -2.50 -6.15
N ALA A 27 -10.30 -1.60 -6.98
CA ALA A 27 -11.71 -1.60 -7.31
C ALA A 27 -12.12 -2.88 -8.05
N LEU A 28 -11.27 -3.37 -8.96
CA LEU A 28 -11.48 -4.63 -9.67
C LEU A 28 -11.42 -5.83 -8.71
N THR A 29 -10.43 -5.90 -7.82
CA THR A 29 -10.36 -7.00 -6.85
C THR A 29 -11.46 -6.93 -5.79
N ALA A 30 -11.90 -5.74 -5.39
CA ALA A 30 -13.07 -5.56 -4.53
C ALA A 30 -14.35 -6.09 -5.19
N ARG A 31 -14.57 -5.77 -6.48
CA ARG A 31 -15.71 -6.27 -7.26
C ARG A 31 -15.68 -7.79 -7.43
N ASN A 32 -14.50 -8.36 -7.65
CA ASN A 32 -14.33 -9.81 -7.74
C ASN A 32 -14.47 -10.51 -6.38
N ALA A 33 -14.23 -9.80 -5.28
CA ALA A 33 -14.43 -10.28 -3.92
C ALA A 33 -15.90 -10.23 -3.46
N VAL A 34 -16.86 -9.86 -4.32
CA VAL A 34 -18.32 -9.76 -4.05
C VAL A 34 -19.00 -11.13 -3.86
N ARG A 35 -18.33 -12.09 -3.19
CA ARG A 35 -19.09 -12.91 -2.24
C ARG A 35 -19.66 -11.95 -1.20
N PRO A 36 -20.90 -12.12 -0.72
CA PRO A 36 -21.49 -11.18 0.23
C PRO A 36 -20.65 -11.19 1.50
N VAL A 37 -19.69 -10.27 1.57
CA VAL A 37 -18.99 -9.90 2.79
C VAL A 37 -20.11 -9.39 3.68
N ARG A 38 -20.59 -10.25 4.58
CA ARG A 38 -21.57 -9.86 5.59
C ARG A 38 -21.00 -8.61 6.25
N ARG A 39 -21.60 -7.46 5.95
CA ARG A 39 -21.21 -6.20 6.60
C ARG A 39 -21.33 -6.48 8.10
N PRO A 40 -20.22 -6.40 8.86
CA PRO A 40 -20.29 -6.70 10.28
C PRO A 40 -21.35 -5.79 10.91
N ALA A 41 -22.25 -6.38 11.68
CA ALA A 41 -23.30 -5.66 12.37
C ALA A 41 -22.64 -4.70 13.37
N ARG A 42 -22.59 -3.41 13.00
CA ARG A 42 -21.92 -2.30 13.70
C ARG A 42 -20.40 -2.49 13.89
N HIS A 43 -19.62 -1.57 13.33
CA HIS A 43 -18.22 -1.39 13.73
C HIS A 43 -18.16 -1.09 15.23
N ARG A 44 -17.53 -1.97 16.01
CA ARG A 44 -17.10 -1.66 17.37
C ARG A 44 -16.16 -0.46 17.28
N ARG A 45 -16.44 0.61 18.01
CA ARG A 45 -15.53 1.76 18.10
C ARG A 45 -14.17 1.27 18.64
N TYR A 46 -13.07 1.85 18.15
CA TYR A 46 -11.68 1.53 18.54
C TYR A 46 -11.08 0.19 18.06
N THR A 47 -11.58 -0.39 16.95
CA THR A 47 -10.92 -1.55 16.32
C THR A 47 -9.85 -1.11 15.33
N THR A 48 -8.64 -1.66 15.45
CA THR A 48 -7.58 -1.52 14.44
C THR A 48 -8.02 -2.13 13.11
N LEU A 49 -7.77 -1.43 12.01
CA LEU A 49 -8.07 -1.94 10.66
C LEU A 49 -7.30 -3.24 10.40
N THR A 50 -8.01 -4.35 10.24
CA THR A 50 -7.42 -5.65 9.91
C THR A 50 -7.49 -5.88 8.40
N PRO A 51 -6.39 -6.31 7.75
CA PRO A 51 -6.42 -6.65 6.33
C PRO A 51 -7.47 -7.72 6.02
N GLY A 52 -8.15 -7.58 4.88
CA GLY A 52 -9.16 -8.54 4.44
C GLY A 52 -10.01 -8.00 3.28
N ALA A 53 -11.17 -8.60 3.03
CA ALA A 53 -12.05 -8.17 1.93
C ALA A 53 -12.51 -6.70 2.04
N GLY A 54 -12.51 -6.14 3.26
CA GLY A 54 -12.83 -4.72 3.51
C GLY A 54 -11.68 -3.75 3.24
N THR A 55 -10.48 -4.22 2.86
CA THR A 55 -9.29 -3.39 2.64
C THR A 55 -8.64 -3.67 1.27
N PRO A 56 -9.38 -3.59 0.16
CA PRO A 56 -8.90 -4.03 -1.15
C PRO A 56 -7.66 -3.26 -1.61
N LEU A 57 -7.61 -1.94 -1.38
CA LEU A 57 -6.45 -1.11 -1.73
C LEU A 57 -5.17 -1.54 -1.01
N TRP A 58 -5.28 -1.80 0.29
CA TRP A 58 -4.17 -2.30 1.09
C TRP A 58 -3.68 -3.67 0.60
N ASN A 59 -4.61 -4.57 0.28
CA ASN A 59 -4.28 -5.90 -0.20
C ASN A 59 -3.49 -5.85 -1.51
N GLU A 60 -3.92 -5.02 -2.47
CA GLU A 60 -3.19 -4.83 -3.72
C GLU A 60 -1.82 -4.19 -3.48
N LEU A 61 -1.71 -3.20 -2.60
CA LEU A 61 -0.43 -2.58 -2.27
C LEU A 61 0.56 -3.61 -1.69
N VAL A 62 0.12 -4.46 -0.75
CA VAL A 62 0.95 -5.53 -0.19
C VAL A 62 1.37 -6.52 -1.27
N LYS A 63 0.44 -6.91 -2.15
CA LYS A 63 0.71 -7.82 -3.28
C LYS A 63 1.76 -7.25 -4.23
N GLN A 64 1.70 -5.95 -4.53
CA GLN A 64 2.71 -5.30 -5.36
C GLN A 64 4.06 -5.14 -4.65
N ALA A 65 4.07 -5.00 -3.32
CA ALA A 65 5.31 -4.89 -2.55
C ALA A 65 6.06 -6.24 -2.39
N GLN A 66 5.35 -7.36 -2.28
CA GLN A 66 5.93 -8.67 -1.97
C GLN A 66 7.06 -9.15 -2.92
N PRO A 67 6.93 -9.04 -4.26
CA PRO A 67 7.99 -9.46 -5.19
C PRO A 67 9.34 -8.79 -4.92
N HIS A 68 9.32 -7.53 -4.48
CA HIS A 68 10.52 -6.74 -4.21
C HIS A 68 11.20 -7.10 -2.87
N LEU A 69 10.55 -7.92 -2.03
CA LEU A 69 11.05 -8.35 -0.71
C LEU A 69 11.72 -9.72 -0.69
N ALA A 70 11.82 -10.39 -1.85
CA ALA A 70 12.48 -11.69 -1.98
C ALA A 70 14.00 -11.59 -1.78
N ARG A 71 14.62 -10.49 -2.22
CA ARG A 71 16.07 -10.28 -2.12
C ARG A 71 16.50 -10.11 -0.65
N ARG A 72 17.60 -10.78 -0.27
CA ARG A 72 18.19 -10.69 1.07
C ARG A 72 18.46 -9.22 1.41
N GLY A 73 18.05 -8.80 2.60
CA GLY A 73 18.24 -7.43 3.09
C GLY A 73 17.16 -6.41 2.67
N SER A 74 16.32 -6.68 1.66
CA SER A 74 15.26 -5.75 1.23
C SER A 74 14.28 -5.40 2.34
N LYS A 75 13.93 -6.37 3.19
CA LYS A 75 13.05 -6.12 4.36
C LYS A 75 13.67 -5.18 5.38
N ILE A 76 14.99 -5.21 5.56
CA ILE A 76 15.68 -4.33 6.52
C ILE A 76 15.72 -2.92 5.96
N ARG A 77 16.07 -2.77 4.67
CA ARG A 77 16.09 -1.48 3.99
C ARG A 77 14.71 -0.83 3.98
N LEU A 78 13.66 -1.60 3.64
CA LEU A 78 12.29 -1.10 3.70
C LEU A 78 11.88 -0.71 5.13
N ALA A 79 12.23 -1.50 6.14
CA ALA A 79 11.92 -1.17 7.53
C ALA A 79 12.56 0.16 7.97
N ARG A 80 13.81 0.42 7.58
CA ARG A 80 14.48 1.71 7.82
C ARG A 80 13.78 2.86 7.08
N TYR A 81 13.48 2.65 5.80
CA TYR A 81 12.81 3.65 4.97
C TYR A 81 11.43 4.04 5.54
N LEU A 82 10.66 3.07 6.03
CA LEU A 82 9.36 3.31 6.64
C LEU A 82 9.44 3.81 8.10
N GLY A 83 10.63 3.84 8.70
CA GLY A 83 10.81 4.17 10.13
C GLY A 83 10.11 3.17 11.06
N LEU A 84 10.03 1.89 10.69
CA LEU A 84 9.31 0.86 11.44
C LEU A 84 10.23 -0.27 11.93
N PRO A 85 9.94 -0.87 13.09
CA PRO A 85 10.59 -2.11 13.50
C PRO A 85 10.32 -3.22 12.48
N ARG A 86 11.34 -4.05 12.19
CA ARG A 86 11.22 -5.19 11.27
C ARG A 86 10.05 -6.13 11.63
N GLN A 87 9.80 -6.31 12.93
CA GLN A 87 8.69 -7.13 13.41
C GLN A 87 7.33 -6.56 12.98
N ARG A 88 7.16 -5.23 13.03
CA ARG A 88 5.94 -4.56 12.57
C ARG A 88 5.76 -4.69 11.06
N LEU A 89 6.85 -4.56 10.30
CA LEU A 89 6.85 -4.81 8.86
C LEU A 89 6.39 -6.25 8.53
N GLN A 90 6.88 -7.24 9.28
CA GLN A 90 6.48 -8.63 9.11
C GLN A 90 4.99 -8.85 9.38
N VAL A 91 4.46 -8.26 10.45
CA VAL A 91 3.01 -8.31 10.78
C VAL A 91 2.17 -7.75 9.62
N CYS A 92 2.58 -6.61 9.05
CA CYS A 92 1.80 -5.92 8.03
C CYS A 92 1.92 -6.58 6.64
N LEU A 93 3.12 -6.94 6.20
CA LEU A 93 3.37 -7.36 4.81
C LEU A 93 3.40 -8.89 4.62
N LYS A 94 3.80 -9.65 5.65
CA LYS A 94 3.90 -11.11 5.57
C LYS A 94 2.70 -11.79 6.23
N SER A 95 2.43 -11.46 7.49
CA SER A 95 1.33 -12.06 8.25
C SER A 95 -0.03 -11.48 7.88
N GLN A 96 -0.06 -10.29 7.25
CA GLN A 96 -1.26 -9.54 6.88
C GLN A 96 -2.29 -9.46 8.02
N SER A 97 -1.81 -9.35 9.26
CA SER A 97 -2.65 -9.27 10.46
C SER A 97 -2.77 -7.85 11.02
N GLY A 98 -2.22 -6.86 10.31
CA GLY A 98 -2.36 -5.45 10.63
C GLY A 98 -2.10 -4.56 9.42
N CYS A 99 -2.65 -3.34 9.45
CA CYS A 99 -2.36 -2.30 8.46
C CYS A 99 -1.39 -1.27 9.03
N MET A 100 -0.72 -0.55 8.13
CA MET A 100 0.05 0.64 8.49
C MET A 100 -0.86 1.86 8.58
N ASP A 101 -0.44 2.88 9.32
CA ASP A 101 -1.08 4.20 9.29
C ASP A 101 -0.92 4.86 7.91
N ALA A 102 -1.61 5.98 7.71
CA ALA A 102 -1.66 6.66 6.43
C ALA A 102 -0.26 7.10 5.95
N GLU A 103 0.57 7.65 6.83
CA GLU A 103 1.92 8.12 6.49
C GLU A 103 2.80 6.98 5.97
N ARG A 104 2.85 5.85 6.69
CA ARG A 104 3.69 4.70 6.27
C ARG A 104 3.11 3.98 5.06
N THR A 105 1.79 4.01 4.89
CA THR A 105 1.13 3.53 3.67
C THR A 105 1.56 4.35 2.45
N LEU A 106 1.61 5.68 2.57
CA LEU A 106 2.09 6.57 1.50
C LEU A 106 3.57 6.35 1.20
N LEU A 107 4.41 6.20 2.22
CA LEU A 107 5.82 5.85 2.02
C LEU A 107 5.97 4.50 1.30
N LEU A 108 5.23 3.48 1.72
CA LEU A 108 5.26 2.16 1.06
C LEU A 108 4.87 2.27 -0.41
N LEU A 109 3.86 3.07 -0.72
CA LEU A 109 3.45 3.35 -2.09
C LEU A 109 4.59 3.94 -2.92
N CYS A 110 5.21 5.02 -2.44
CA CYS A 110 6.37 5.64 -3.10
C CYS A 110 7.50 4.62 -3.34
N TRP A 111 7.74 3.75 -2.37
CA TRP A 111 8.71 2.68 -2.49
C TRP A 111 8.35 1.66 -3.58
N VAL A 112 7.10 1.22 -3.66
CA VAL A 112 6.63 0.30 -4.71
C VAL A 112 6.80 0.93 -6.09
N VAL A 113 6.41 2.19 -6.27
CA VAL A 113 6.53 2.90 -7.55
C VAL A 113 7.99 3.00 -7.99
N ALA A 114 8.89 3.36 -7.07
CA ALA A 114 10.31 3.41 -7.38
C ALA A 114 10.84 2.04 -7.81
N ARG A 115 10.43 0.96 -7.11
CA ARG A 115 10.84 -0.42 -7.44
C ARG A 115 10.32 -0.88 -8.81
N GLN A 116 9.10 -0.52 -9.17
CA GLN A 116 8.52 -0.82 -10.49
C GLN A 116 9.28 -0.14 -11.63
N GLN A 117 9.85 1.03 -11.36
CA GLN A 117 10.68 1.79 -12.30
C GLN A 117 12.16 1.39 -12.26
N GLY A 118 12.51 0.31 -11.55
CA GLY A 118 13.89 -0.14 -11.41
C GLY A 118 14.77 0.75 -10.53
N ARG A 119 14.20 1.71 -9.80
CA ARG A 119 14.91 2.61 -8.88
C ARG A 119 14.98 1.98 -7.48
N GLU A 120 16.11 2.20 -6.80
CA GLU A 120 16.24 1.91 -5.38
C GLU A 120 16.09 3.21 -4.57
N LEU A 121 15.09 3.23 -3.69
CA LEU A 121 14.99 4.24 -2.64
C LEU A 121 15.63 3.65 -1.38
N ASP A 122 16.85 4.08 -1.12
CA ASP A 122 17.55 3.86 0.14
C ASP A 122 17.69 5.25 0.79
N LEU A 123 17.20 5.37 2.03
CA LEU A 123 17.48 6.52 2.91
C LEU A 123 18.85 6.33 3.57
#